data_AF-A0A076LET3-F1
#
_entry.id   AF-A0A076LET3-F1
#
_cell.length_a   1.000
_cell.length_b   1.000
_cell.length_c   1.000
_cell.angle_alpha   90.00
_cell.angle_beta   90.00
_cell.angle_gamma   90.00
#
_symmetry.space_group_name_H-M   'P 1'
#
loop_
_entity.id
_entity.type
_entity.pdbx_description
1 polymer ?
#
loop_
_entity_poly.entity_id
_entity_poly.type
_entity_poly.pdbx_seq_one_letter_code
_entity_poly.pdbx_strand_id
1 'polypeptide(L)' 'MITGGRVNFVHAVTGAEQKGNSKGSMLLIWRPFTNSRRMITTVSKSTLEAIGRPVRSAA' A
#
# COMPACT_ATOMS: atom_id res chain seq x y z
N MET A 1 1.45 3.33 10.11
CA MET A 1 0.03 2.89 10.13
C MET A 1 -0.72 3.55 8.97
N ILE A 2 -1.55 2.79 8.27
CA ILE A 2 -2.40 3.33 7.20
C ILE A 2 -3.71 3.78 7.84
N THR A 3 -4.11 5.02 7.59
CA THR A 3 -5.37 5.62 8.06
C THR A 3 -6.36 5.78 6.91
N GLY A 4 -7.65 5.92 7.21
CA GLY A 4 -8.69 6.04 6.18
C GLY A 4 -9.08 4.71 5.50
N GLY A 5 -8.84 3.59 6.18
CA GLY A 5 -9.27 2.25 5.75
C GLY A 5 -8.12 1.28 5.49
N ARG A 6 -8.46 0.10 4.95
CA ARG A 6 -7.50 -0.93 4.55
C ARG A 6 -7.16 -0.80 3.07
N VAL A 7 -5.92 -1.14 2.74
CA VAL A 7 -5.51 -1.41 1.36
C VAL A 7 -5.85 -2.87 1.03
N ASN A 8 -6.20 -3.11 -0.22
CA ASN A 8 -6.52 -4.43 -0.75
C ASN A 8 -5.56 -4.75 -1.89
N PHE A 9 -5.34 -6.05 -2.11
CA PHE A 9 -4.56 -6.51 -3.25
C PHE A 9 -5.43 -6.60 -4.49
N VAL A 10 -4.80 -6.47 -5.66
CA VAL A 10 -5.47 -6.66 -6.95
C VAL A 10 -5.05 -8.00 -7.51
N HIS A 11 -6.02 -8.78 -8.01
CA HIS A 11 -5.73 -10.05 -8.65
C HIS A 11 -4.95 -9.80 -9.96
N ALA A 12 -3.80 -10.44 -10.14
CA ALA A 12 -2.92 -10.19 -11.28
C ALA A 12 -3.57 -10.47 -12.65
N VAL A 13 -4.36 -11.55 -12.75
CA VAL A 13 -5.05 -11.92 -14.01
C VAL A 13 -6.33 -11.12 -14.25
N THR A 14 -7.24 -11.05 -13.27
CA THR A 14 -8.58 -10.45 -13.48
C THR A 14 -8.61 -8.94 -13.28
N GLY A 15 -7.57 -8.34 -12.66
CA GLY A 15 -7.54 -6.92 -12.31
C GLY A 15 -8.56 -6.52 -11.23
N ALA A 16 -9.30 -7.47 -10.67
CA ALA A 16 -10.31 -7.23 -9.65
C ALA A 16 -9.66 -7.02 -8.28
N GLU A 17 -10.23 -6.09 -7.50
CA GLU A 17 -9.84 -5.91 -6.10
C GLU A 17 -10.24 -7.16 -5.29
N GLN A 18 -9.26 -7.79 -4.65
CA GLN A 18 -9.53 -8.84 -3.68
C GLN A 18 -9.81 -8.22 -2.32
N LYS A 19 -11.01 -8.46 -1.80
CA LYS A 19 -11.39 -7.95 -0.48
C LYS A 19 -10.55 -8.64 0.60
N GLY A 20 -9.66 -7.86 1.22
CA GLY A 20 -8.82 -8.27 2.33
C GLY A 20 -7.43 -8.74 1.94
N ASN A 21 -6.61 -8.98 2.96
CA ASN A 21 -5.28 -9.58 2.81
C ASN A 21 -5.44 -11.10 2.90
N SER A 22 -5.35 -11.79 1.77
CA SER A 22 -5.35 -13.26 1.75
C SER A 22 -4.23 -13.81 2.63
N LYS A 23 -4.43 -15.00 3.19
CA LYS A 23 -3.42 -15.68 4.01
C LYS A 23 -2.12 -15.81 3.21
N GLY A 24 -1.03 -15.27 3.76
CA GLY A 24 0.29 -15.25 3.11
C GLY A 24 0.62 -13.96 2.35
N SER A 25 -0.31 -13.03 2.20
CA SER A 25 -0.05 -11.73 1.56
C SER A 25 0.53 -10.73 2.55
N MET A 26 1.60 -10.05 2.17
CA MET A 26 2.29 -9.05 2.99
C MET A 26 2.58 -7.77 2.19
N LEU A 27 2.37 -6.61 2.81
CA LEU A 27 2.77 -5.30 2.27
C LEU A 27 3.85 -4.70 3.18
N LEU A 28 5.05 -4.51 2.64
CA LEU A 28 6.16 -3.83 3.31
C LEU A 28 6.51 -2.55 2.55
N ILE A 29 6.44 -1.40 3.22
CA ILE A 29 6.93 -0.13 2.69
C ILE A 29 8.31 0.12 3.30
N TRP A 30 9.35 -0.12 2.50
CA TRP A 30 10.74 0.05 2.90
C TRP A 30 11.21 1.50 2.73
N ARG A 31 11.80 2.10 3.77
CA ARG A 31 12.33 3.47 3.75
C ARG A 31 13.77 3.48 4.30
N PRO A 32 14.78 3.05 3.51
CA PRO A 32 16.14 2.78 4.00
C PRO A 32 16.87 4.03 4.50
N PHE A 33 16.53 5.20 3.97
CA PHE A 33 17.23 6.45 4.25
C PHE A 33 16.48 7.40 5.18
N THR A 34 15.34 6.97 5.73
CA THR A 34 14.68 7.76 6.77
C THR A 34 15.17 7.33 8.14
N ASN A 35 16.04 8.14 8.74
CA ASN A 35 16.26 8.12 10.19
C ASN A 35 15.04 8.71 10.90
N SER A 36 13.91 8.00 10.86
CA SER A 36 12.80 8.30 11.75
C SER A 36 13.32 8.11 13.17
N ARG A 37 13.08 9.07 14.07
CA ARG A 37 13.52 9.08 15.48
C ARG A 37 12.86 7.97 16.32
N ARG A 38 12.91 6.71 15.87
CA ARG A 38 12.09 5.58 16.37
C ARG A 38 10.59 5.91 16.37
N MET A 39 10.14 6.74 15.43
CA MET A 39 8.72 7.13 15.35
C MET A 39 7.96 6.27 14.36
N ILE A 40 6.82 5.77 14.81
CA ILE A 40 5.78 5.22 13.93
C ILE A 40 5.14 6.39 13.20
N THR A 41 5.12 6.34 11.87
CA THR A 41 4.45 7.36 11.05
C THR A 41 3.12 6.84 10.53
N THR A 42 2.20 7.76 10.25
CA THR A 42 0.90 7.47 9.66
C THR A 42 0.80 8.03 8.25
N VAL A 43 0.07 7.34 7.37
CA VAL A 43 -0.22 7.81 6.02
C VAL A 43 -1.66 7.46 5.67
N SER A 44 -2.36 8.35 4.97
CA SER A 44 -3.72 8.05 4.52
C SER A 44 -3.71 7.07 3.34
N LYS A 45 -4.75 6.24 3.24
CA LYS A 45 -4.97 5.34 2.09
C LYS A 45 -4.98 6.12 0.77
N SER A 46 -5.69 7.24 0.71
CA SER A 46 -5.77 8.08 -0.49
C SER A 46 -4.42 8.65 -0.92
N THR A 47 -3.55 9.00 0.05
CA THR A 47 -2.18 9.45 -0.27
C THR A 47 -1.37 8.32 -0.88
N LEU A 48 -1.43 7.11 -0.32
CA LEU A 48 -0.73 5.94 -0.88
C LEU A 48 -1.21 5.60 -2.29
N GLU A 49 -2.53 5.62 -2.52
CA GLU A 49 -3.11 5.38 -3.85
C GLU A 49 -2.68 6.44 -4.85
N ALA A 50 -2.66 7.72 -4.48
CA ALA A 50 -2.22 8.80 -5.35
C ALA A 50 -0.74 8.64 -5.77
N ILE A 51 0.13 8.23 -4.85
CA ILE A 51 1.54 7.93 -5.14
C ILE A 51 1.66 6.75 -6.13
N GLY A 52 0.81 5.73 -6.00
CA GLY A 52 0.83 4.54 -6.85
C GLY A 52 0.16 4.70 -8.23
N ARG A 53 -0.69 5.72 -8.43
CA ARG A 53 -1.42 5.93 -9.70
C ARG A 53 -0.52 5.94 -10.94
N PRO A 54 0.62 6.65 -10.98
CA PRO A 54 1.49 6.66 -12.15
C PRO A 54 2.09 5.30 -12.48
N VAL A 55 2.36 4.47 -11.45
CA VAL A 55 2.89 3.10 -11.63
C VAL A 55 1.83 2.19 -12.23
N ARG A 56 0.57 2.34 -11.82
CA ARG A 56 -0.55 1.54 -12.33
C ARG A 56 -0.90 1.87 -13.79
N SER A 57 -0.69 3.11 -14.24
CA SER A 57 -0.91 3.48 -15.65
C SER A 57 0.18 3.01 -16.60
N ALA A 58 1.33 2.59 -16.08
CA ALA A 58 2.48 2.13 -16.86
C ALA A 58 2.55 0.59 -17.01
N ALA A 59 1.64 -0.15 -16.38
CA ALA A 59 1.51 -1.60 -16.41
C ALA A 59 0.25 -2.01 -17.17
#